data_AF-A0A7G2SG56-F1
#
_entry.id   AF-A0A7G2SG56-F1
#
_cell.length_a   1.000
_cell.length_b   1.000
_cell.length_c   1.000
_cell.angle_alpha   90.00
_cell.angle_beta   90.00
_cell.angle_gamma   90.00
#
_symmetry.space_group_name_H-M   'P 1'
#
loop_
_entity.id
_entity.type
_entity.pdbx_description
1 polymer ?
#
loop_
_entity_poly.entity_id
_entity_poly.type
_entity_poly.pdbx_seq_one_letter_code
_entity_poly.pdbx_strand_id
1 'polypeptide(L)'
;MNKNQTDGNSVTADSTDDFFEALENEVNSAIQEDTTEKVSQDGSDKVTQKKEASKVSANEWESNNNPYKKRYSDSSREASKLNDEMTRLKPFVPLLEAMRKDGNLVEHVKDYLVNGGAPAKTVKDKLGLKEDFEYNAQEAMVDPDSDSAKVLNSHVDAIVSKKVNAIIDGEKAAIKEAKRKSALIDNEKAFKEKHGMNDKEFQSMVAKAKEHTLTLEDIYYLMNKDKTTANVASNTKEQMLDQMKNMKNMPASVGGVNSAGSANKSEDDKIFESILGSDDKLDSMFG
;
A
#
# COMPACT_ATOMS: atom_id res chain seq x y z
N MET A 1 20.97 40.56 -21.76
CA MET A 1 20.07 39.40 -21.96
C MET A 1 20.61 38.25 -21.10
N ASN A 2 20.01 37.92 -19.94
CA ASN A 2 18.96 36.90 -19.69
C ASN A 2 19.34 35.48 -20.19
N LYS A 3 19.19 34.36 -19.48
CA LYS A 3 18.86 33.95 -18.09
C LYS A 3 18.88 32.39 -18.15
N ASN A 4 19.38 31.67 -17.13
CA ASN A 4 18.60 30.65 -16.39
C ASN A 4 19.45 29.83 -15.40
N GLN A 5 18.96 29.87 -14.16
CA GLN A 5 19.25 29.03 -13.00
C GLN A 5 18.73 27.61 -13.21
N THR A 6 19.36 26.65 -12.54
CA THR A 6 18.66 25.62 -11.75
C THR A 6 19.53 25.23 -10.57
N ASP A 7 19.03 25.54 -9.38
CA ASP A 7 19.53 25.09 -8.08
C ASP A 7 19.29 23.58 -7.91
N GLY A 8 20.36 22.84 -7.58
CA GLY A 8 20.30 21.45 -7.15
C GLY A 8 20.67 21.38 -5.68
N ASN A 9 19.66 21.41 -4.81
CA ASN A 9 19.77 21.28 -3.37
C ASN A 9 20.35 19.89 -3.03
N SER A 10 21.64 19.85 -2.67
CA SER A 10 22.28 18.71 -2.04
C SER A 10 21.72 18.60 -0.62
N VAL A 11 20.77 17.68 -0.41
CA VAL A 11 20.33 17.29 0.93
C VAL A 11 21.49 16.52 1.56
N THR A 12 22.29 17.26 2.31
CA THR A 12 23.38 16.81 3.16
C THR A 12 22.84 16.05 4.37
N ALA A 13 23.65 15.13 4.88
CA ALA A 13 23.39 14.30 6.05
C ALA A 13 23.32 15.06 7.40
N ASP A 14 23.06 16.37 7.39
CA ASP A 14 22.88 17.22 8.59
C ASP A 14 21.43 17.19 9.12
N SER A 15 20.44 16.83 8.30
CA SER A 15 19.02 16.88 8.71
C SER A 15 18.60 15.79 9.69
N THR A 16 19.46 14.80 9.95
CA THR A 16 19.19 13.74 10.93
C THR A 16 19.48 14.16 12.36
N ASP A 17 20.44 15.05 12.59
CA ASP A 17 20.79 15.51 13.94
C ASP A 17 19.69 16.42 14.50
N ASP A 18 19.12 17.30 13.67
CA ASP A 18 17.95 18.13 14.00
C ASP A 18 16.70 17.28 14.34
N PHE A 19 16.54 16.13 13.69
CA PHE A 19 15.41 15.23 13.94
C PHE A 19 15.50 14.54 15.30
N PHE A 20 16.71 14.14 15.73
CA PHE A 20 16.91 13.51 17.03
C PHE A 20 16.87 14.53 18.18
N GLU A 21 17.38 15.75 18.00
CA GLU A 21 17.23 16.82 18.99
C GLU A 21 15.76 17.25 19.18
N ALA A 22 14.98 17.29 18.11
CA ALA A 22 13.55 17.58 18.20
C ALA A 22 12.78 16.50 18.98
N LEU A 23 13.12 15.23 18.74
CA LEU A 23 12.53 14.08 19.44
C LEU A 23 12.92 14.03 20.94
N GLU A 24 14.17 14.36 21.27
CA GLU A 24 14.65 14.38 22.66
C GLU A 24 13.95 15.45 23.49
N ASN A 25 13.72 16.63 22.90
CA ASN A 25 12.99 17.71 23.54
C ASN A 25 11.49 17.40 23.71
N GLU A 26 10.84 16.78 22.71
CA GLU A 26 9.41 16.42 22.78
C GLU A 26 9.14 15.35 23.85
N VAL A 27 10.01 14.35 23.98
CA VAL A 27 9.85 13.26 24.95
C VAL A 27 10.14 13.73 26.39
N ASN A 28 11.10 14.63 26.59
CA ASN A 28 11.39 15.16 27.92
C ASN A 28 10.34 16.19 28.40
N SER A 29 9.68 16.91 27.49
CA SER A 29 8.59 17.84 27.85
C SER A 29 7.32 17.11 28.32
N ALA A 30 7.04 15.92 27.79
CA ALA A 30 5.83 15.16 28.12
C ALA A 30 5.84 14.48 29.52
N ILE A 31 7.00 14.48 30.22
CA ILE A 31 7.15 13.81 31.52
C ILE A 31 6.96 14.78 32.71
N GLN A 32 6.98 16.10 32.48
CA GLN A 32 6.91 17.10 33.56
C GLN A 32 5.50 17.62 33.91
N GLU A 33 4.48 17.30 33.14
CA GLU A 33 3.09 17.67 33.44
C GLU A 33 2.22 16.45 33.78
N ASP A 34 2.46 15.79 34.91
CA ASP A 34 1.36 15.17 35.66
C ASP A 34 1.81 14.73 37.05
N THR A 35 1.61 15.60 38.04
CA THR A 35 1.60 15.18 39.45
C THR A 35 0.49 15.93 40.16
N THR A 36 -0.72 15.34 40.23
CA THR A 36 -1.59 15.41 41.43
C THR A 36 -2.67 14.31 41.40
N GLU A 37 -2.99 13.84 42.60
CA GLU A 37 -3.68 12.59 42.97
C GLU A 37 -5.19 12.47 42.63
N LYS A 38 -5.68 11.23 42.42
CA LYS A 38 -6.67 10.55 43.31
C LYS A 38 -7.00 9.11 42.87
N VAL A 39 -7.11 8.24 43.88
CA VAL A 39 -7.48 6.81 43.83
C VAL A 39 -9.01 6.64 43.84
N SER A 40 -9.56 5.73 43.01
CA SER A 40 -10.70 4.88 43.38
C SER A 40 -10.82 3.66 42.46
N GLN A 41 -11.09 2.50 43.07
CA GLN A 41 -11.10 1.14 42.53
C GLN A 41 -12.55 0.63 42.43
N ASP A 42 -12.94 -0.04 41.33
CA ASP A 42 -13.73 -1.31 41.28
C ASP A 42 -14.07 -1.70 39.80
N GLY A 43 -13.44 -2.74 39.21
CA GLY A 43 -14.06 -4.04 38.80
C GLY A 43 -14.45 -4.05 37.30
N SER A 44 -14.11 -4.99 36.40
CA SER A 44 -13.64 -6.38 36.49
C SER A 44 -12.93 -6.82 35.17
N ASP A 45 -12.03 -7.80 35.32
CA ASP A 45 -11.51 -8.80 34.38
C ASP A 45 -11.01 -8.41 32.97
N LYS A 46 -9.67 -8.32 32.85
CA LYS A 46 -8.88 -9.00 31.80
C LYS A 46 -7.41 -9.13 32.19
N VAL A 47 -6.88 -10.34 32.01
CA VAL A 47 -5.53 -10.83 32.34
C VAL A 47 -4.44 -9.85 31.89
N THR A 48 -3.92 -9.07 32.83
CA THR A 48 -2.70 -8.28 32.67
C THR A 48 -1.54 -9.11 33.20
N GLN A 49 -0.62 -9.49 32.32
CA GLN A 49 0.71 -9.91 32.76
C GLN A 49 1.28 -8.80 33.63
N LYS A 50 1.67 -9.16 34.85
CA LYS A 50 2.39 -8.31 35.80
C LYS A 50 3.71 -7.90 35.15
N LYS A 51 3.72 -6.79 34.40
CA LYS A 51 4.95 -6.08 34.09
C LYS A 51 5.39 -5.42 35.38
N GLU A 52 6.36 -6.02 36.03
CA GLU A 52 7.24 -5.25 36.90
C GLU A 52 7.77 -4.09 36.05
N ALA A 53 7.37 -2.88 36.42
CA ALA A 53 7.96 -1.67 35.90
C ALA A 53 9.44 -1.69 36.31
N SER A 54 10.26 -2.28 35.46
CA SER A 54 11.71 -2.09 35.52
C SER A 54 11.92 -0.59 35.31
N LYS A 55 12.26 0.11 36.39
CA LYS A 55 12.93 1.40 36.31
C LYS A 55 14.18 1.16 35.48
N VAL A 56 14.14 1.44 34.18
CA VAL A 56 15.34 1.44 33.34
C VAL A 56 16.16 2.62 33.84
N SER A 57 17.14 2.30 34.67
CA SER A 57 18.19 3.22 35.06
C SER A 57 18.87 3.70 33.77
N ALA A 58 19.01 5.01 33.60
CA ALA A 58 19.73 5.63 32.49
C ALA A 58 21.16 5.07 32.28
N ASN A 59 21.70 4.36 33.27
CA ASN A 59 23.03 3.74 33.24
C ASN A 59 23.07 2.34 32.56
N GLU A 60 21.94 1.76 32.16
CA GLU A 60 21.93 0.40 31.61
C GLU A 60 22.16 0.35 30.09
N TRP A 61 21.94 1.45 29.36
CA TRP A 61 22.25 1.54 27.93
C TRP A 61 23.76 1.42 27.67
N GLU A 62 24.59 2.01 28.52
CA GLU A 62 26.04 2.02 28.32
C GLU A 62 26.73 0.70 28.69
N SER A 63 26.08 -0.14 29.49
CA SER A 63 26.62 -1.42 29.95
C SER A 63 27.02 -2.33 28.78
N ASN A 64 28.25 -2.83 28.80
CA ASN A 64 28.78 -3.77 27.79
C ASN A 64 27.99 -5.09 27.71
N ASN A 65 27.18 -5.39 28.73
CA ASN A 65 26.32 -6.57 28.80
C ASN A 65 24.87 -6.29 28.38
N ASN A 66 24.54 -5.08 27.91
CA ASN A 66 23.19 -4.78 27.45
C ASN A 66 22.91 -5.51 26.11
N PRO A 67 21.94 -6.45 26.09
CA PRO A 67 21.63 -7.22 24.88
C PRO A 67 21.07 -6.35 23.76
N TYR A 68 20.42 -5.22 24.06
CA TYR A 68 19.85 -4.31 23.05
C TYR A 68 20.94 -3.49 22.36
N LYS A 69 21.96 -3.02 23.09
CA LYS A 69 23.11 -2.31 22.51
C LYS A 69 23.90 -3.18 21.54
N LYS A 70 24.11 -4.46 21.90
CA LYS A 70 24.73 -5.45 21.00
C LYS A 70 23.92 -5.65 19.72
N ARG A 71 22.61 -5.87 19.85
CA ARG A 71 21.72 -6.04 18.68
C ARG A 71 21.69 -4.81 17.78
N TYR A 72 21.70 -3.62 18.36
CA TYR A 72 21.74 -2.37 17.62
C TYR A 72 23.08 -2.18 16.89
N SER A 73 24.20 -2.45 17.57
CA SER A 73 25.53 -2.38 16.93
C SER A 73 25.70 -3.39 15.82
N ASP A 74 25.18 -4.61 15.99
CA ASP A 74 25.27 -5.65 14.98
C ASP A 74 24.36 -5.33 13.78
N SER A 75 23.16 -4.79 14.04
CA SER A 75 22.27 -4.30 12.99
C SER A 75 22.89 -3.13 12.20
N SER A 76 23.56 -2.21 12.87
CA SER A 76 24.25 -1.08 12.22
C SER A 76 25.44 -1.55 11.37
N ARG A 77 26.22 -2.52 11.88
CA ARG A 77 27.33 -3.12 11.14
C ARG A 77 26.87 -3.87 9.89
N GLU A 78 25.82 -4.68 10.00
CA GLU A 78 25.23 -5.36 8.85
C GLU A 78 24.63 -4.38 7.84
N ALA A 79 23.97 -3.30 8.29
CA ALA A 79 23.48 -2.25 7.40
C ALA A 79 24.61 -1.54 6.64
N SER A 80 25.73 -1.23 7.32
CA SER A 80 26.92 -0.65 6.67
C SER A 80 27.50 -1.61 5.63
N LYS A 81 27.64 -2.90 5.98
CA LYS A 81 28.13 -3.93 5.07
C LYS A 81 27.23 -4.09 3.84
N LEU A 82 25.90 -4.12 4.04
CA LEU A 82 24.93 -4.18 2.95
C LEU A 82 25.00 -2.93 2.05
N ASN A 83 25.23 -1.76 2.64
CA ASN A 83 25.39 -0.52 1.89
C ASN A 83 26.69 -0.52 1.05
N ASP A 84 27.79 -1.07 1.59
CA ASP A 84 29.04 -1.23 0.85
C ASP A 84 28.88 -2.21 -0.32
N GLU A 85 28.20 -3.34 -0.10
CA GLU A 85 27.85 -4.29 -1.15
C GLU A 85 26.95 -3.64 -2.22
N MET A 86 25.93 -2.88 -1.81
CA MET A 86 25.05 -2.16 -2.72
C MET A 86 25.82 -1.12 -3.55
N THR A 87 26.74 -0.39 -2.92
CA THR A 87 27.58 0.61 -3.60
C THR A 87 28.49 -0.05 -4.64
N ARG A 88 29.03 -1.24 -4.34
CA ARG A 88 29.79 -2.05 -5.31
C ARG A 88 28.94 -2.57 -6.46
N LEU A 89 27.68 -2.94 -6.22
CA LEU A 89 26.78 -3.49 -7.23
C LEU A 89 26.09 -2.43 -8.09
N LYS A 90 25.92 -1.20 -7.57
CA LYS A 90 25.21 -0.09 -8.22
C LYS A 90 25.69 0.19 -9.67
N PRO A 91 26.99 0.19 -10.00
CA PRO A 91 27.45 0.40 -11.38
C PRO A 91 27.01 -0.69 -12.36
N PHE A 92 26.73 -1.90 -11.87
CA PHE A 92 26.34 -3.05 -12.68
C PHE A 92 24.82 -3.18 -12.85
N VAL A 93 24.02 -2.42 -12.11
CA VAL A 93 22.55 -2.45 -12.19
C VAL A 93 22.03 -2.26 -13.62
N PRO A 94 22.54 -1.32 -14.44
CA PRO A 94 22.08 -1.16 -15.83
C PRO A 94 22.36 -2.41 -16.68
N LEU A 95 23.49 -3.08 -16.47
CA LEU A 95 23.85 -4.31 -17.16
C LEU A 95 22.95 -5.48 -16.71
N LEU A 96 22.72 -5.61 -15.40
CA LEU A 96 21.81 -6.62 -14.85
C LEU A 96 20.38 -6.42 -15.34
N GLU A 97 19.94 -5.18 -15.50
CA GLU A 97 18.62 -4.87 -16.05
C GLU A 97 18.53 -5.17 -17.54
N ALA A 98 19.59 -4.89 -18.32
CA ALA A 98 19.68 -5.29 -19.72
C ALA A 98 19.64 -6.81 -19.88
N MET A 99 20.39 -7.54 -19.04
CA MET A 99 20.36 -9.00 -18.96
C MET A 99 19.00 -9.56 -18.55
N ARG A 100 18.30 -8.89 -17.63
CA ARG A 100 16.93 -9.27 -17.23
C ARG A 100 15.93 -9.08 -18.36
N LYS A 101 16.11 -8.05 -19.20
CA LYS A 101 15.23 -7.75 -20.34
C LYS A 101 15.52 -8.63 -21.54
N ASP A 102 16.78 -8.99 -21.77
CA ASP A 102 17.21 -9.84 -22.88
C ASP A 102 17.88 -11.12 -22.37
N GLY A 103 17.12 -12.22 -22.37
CA GLY A 103 17.62 -13.53 -21.98
C GLY A 103 18.75 -14.05 -22.87
N ASN A 104 18.84 -13.60 -24.13
CA ASN A 104 19.92 -14.00 -25.03
C ASN A 104 21.25 -13.34 -24.65
N LEU A 105 21.21 -12.15 -24.03
CA LEU A 105 22.40 -11.47 -23.54
C LEU A 105 23.02 -12.22 -22.35
N VAL A 106 22.18 -12.81 -21.49
CA VAL A 106 22.65 -13.66 -20.37
C VAL A 106 23.35 -14.90 -20.91
N GLU A 107 22.75 -15.57 -21.90
CA GLU A 107 23.33 -16.75 -22.51
C GLU A 107 24.65 -16.41 -23.22
N HIS A 108 24.70 -15.28 -23.94
CA HIS A 108 25.91 -14.80 -24.59
C HIS A 108 27.03 -14.49 -23.59
N VAL A 109 26.73 -13.81 -22.47
CA VAL A 109 27.74 -13.50 -21.45
C VAL A 109 28.20 -14.75 -20.70
N LYS A 110 27.29 -15.71 -20.45
CA LYS A 110 27.64 -17.01 -19.87
C LYS A 110 28.54 -17.81 -20.81
N ASP A 111 28.21 -17.84 -22.10
CA ASP A 111 28.99 -18.49 -23.15
C ASP A 111 30.38 -17.82 -23.27
N TYR A 112 30.44 -16.49 -23.20
CA TYR A 112 31.68 -15.72 -23.18
C TYR A 112 32.56 -16.10 -21.97
N LEU A 113 31.99 -16.18 -20.76
CA LEU A 113 32.74 -16.55 -19.55
C LEU A 113 33.20 -18.01 -19.54
N VAL A 114 32.39 -18.93 -20.05
CA VAL A 114 32.68 -20.38 -20.03
C VAL A 114 33.62 -20.79 -21.17
N ASN A 115 33.39 -20.25 -22.37
CA ASN A 115 34.10 -20.64 -23.58
C ASN A 115 35.18 -19.62 -24.02
N GLY A 116 35.54 -18.68 -23.14
CA GLY A 116 36.74 -17.85 -23.28
C GLY A 116 36.61 -16.71 -24.30
N GLY A 117 35.38 -16.23 -24.54
CA GLY A 117 35.15 -15.07 -25.40
C GLY A 117 35.50 -15.25 -26.87
N ALA A 118 35.43 -16.49 -27.38
CA ALA A 118 35.47 -16.71 -28.82
C ALA A 118 34.41 -15.81 -29.49
N PRO A 119 34.77 -15.08 -30.56
CA PRO A 119 33.83 -14.21 -31.26
C PRO A 119 32.60 -15.03 -31.65
N ALA A 120 31.42 -14.41 -31.60
CA ALA A 120 30.17 -15.07 -31.94
C ALA A 120 30.37 -15.82 -33.27
N LYS A 121 30.33 -17.17 -33.20
CA LYS A 121 30.57 -18.04 -34.35
C LYS A 121 29.78 -17.48 -35.52
N THR A 122 30.47 -17.20 -36.63
CA THR A 122 29.79 -16.66 -37.80
C THR A 122 28.72 -17.65 -38.25
N VAL A 123 27.71 -17.20 -38.99
CA VAL A 123 26.68 -18.12 -39.51
C VAL A 123 27.33 -19.27 -40.29
N LYS A 124 28.48 -19.01 -40.95
CA LYS A 124 29.31 -20.01 -41.62
C LYS A 124 29.87 -21.05 -40.63
N ASP A 125 30.50 -20.61 -39.55
CA ASP A 125 31.05 -21.50 -38.51
C ASP A 125 29.98 -22.31 -37.79
N LYS A 126 28.82 -21.70 -37.53
CA LYS A 126 27.67 -22.36 -36.90
C LYS A 126 27.11 -23.50 -37.75
N LEU A 127 27.14 -23.31 -39.07
CA LEU A 127 26.65 -24.28 -40.05
C LEU A 127 27.75 -25.23 -40.54
N GLY A 128 29.00 -25.07 -40.08
CA GLY A 128 30.13 -25.89 -40.48
C GLY A 128 30.52 -25.71 -41.96
N LEU A 129 30.28 -24.52 -42.52
CA LEU A 129 30.55 -24.21 -43.92
C LEU A 129 32.03 -23.90 -44.11
N LYS A 130 32.55 -24.21 -45.30
CA LYS A 130 33.92 -23.85 -45.68
C LYS A 130 34.06 -22.32 -45.87
N GLU A 131 35.27 -21.82 -45.73
CA GLU A 131 35.58 -20.38 -45.86
C GLU A 131 35.24 -19.81 -47.25
N ASP A 132 35.47 -20.63 -48.29
CA ASP A 132 35.21 -20.35 -49.70
C ASP A 132 33.76 -20.68 -50.13
N PHE A 133 32.86 -20.94 -49.19
CA PHE A 133 31.47 -21.26 -49.50
C PHE A 133 30.76 -20.15 -50.27
N GLU A 134 30.23 -20.50 -51.44
CA GLU A 134 29.32 -19.71 -52.24
C GLU A 134 27.94 -20.37 -52.27
N TYR A 135 26.90 -19.59 -51.94
CA TYR A 135 25.54 -20.11 -51.92
C TYR A 135 25.02 -20.38 -53.34
N ASN A 136 24.56 -21.60 -53.58
CA ASN A 136 23.93 -22.01 -54.84
C ASN A 136 22.46 -22.40 -54.61
N ALA A 137 21.55 -21.63 -55.20
CA ALA A 137 20.11 -21.83 -55.04
C ALA A 137 19.60 -23.12 -55.69
N GLN A 138 20.15 -23.52 -56.84
CA GLN A 138 19.76 -24.76 -57.52
C GLN A 138 20.22 -25.97 -56.72
N GLU A 139 21.43 -25.95 -56.19
CA GLU A 139 21.96 -27.01 -55.33
C GLU A 139 21.13 -27.14 -54.04
N ALA A 140 20.78 -26.01 -53.40
CA ALA A 140 19.97 -26.00 -52.19
C ALA A 140 18.56 -26.62 -52.37
N MET A 141 18.03 -26.60 -53.59
CA MET A 141 16.71 -27.18 -53.90
C MET A 141 16.77 -28.64 -54.33
N VAL A 142 17.88 -29.07 -54.93
CA VAL A 142 18.02 -30.41 -55.53
C VAL A 142 18.69 -31.38 -54.56
N ASP A 143 19.64 -30.91 -53.75
CA ASP A 143 20.37 -31.71 -52.77
C ASP A 143 20.13 -31.18 -51.34
N PRO A 144 19.29 -31.85 -50.55
CA PRO A 144 18.99 -31.47 -49.16
C PRO A 144 20.19 -31.52 -48.21
N ASP A 145 21.23 -32.29 -48.53
CA ASP A 145 22.41 -32.47 -47.67
C ASP A 145 23.54 -31.47 -48.03
N SER A 146 23.36 -30.69 -49.09
CA SER A 146 24.31 -29.67 -49.53
C SER A 146 24.49 -28.55 -48.51
N ASP A 147 25.67 -27.93 -48.54
CA ASP A 147 25.99 -26.77 -47.70
C ASP A 147 25.05 -25.57 -47.99
N SER A 148 24.59 -25.43 -49.25
CA SER A 148 23.58 -24.45 -49.65
C SER A 148 22.21 -24.75 -49.07
N ALA A 149 21.79 -26.03 -49.00
CA ALA A 149 20.55 -26.44 -48.35
C ALA A 149 20.56 -26.18 -46.84
N LYS A 150 21.69 -26.41 -46.16
CA LYS A 150 21.85 -26.09 -44.73
C LYS A 150 21.60 -24.60 -44.44
N VAL A 151 22.17 -23.72 -45.26
CA VAL A 151 21.94 -22.27 -45.15
C VAL A 151 20.48 -21.93 -45.35
N LEU A 152 19.85 -22.47 -46.40
CA LEU A 152 18.43 -22.25 -46.70
C LEU A 152 17.53 -22.71 -45.55
N ASN A 153 17.74 -23.91 -45.03
CA ASN A 153 16.99 -24.47 -43.91
C ASN A 153 17.12 -23.60 -42.66
N SER A 154 18.33 -23.15 -42.31
CA SER A 154 18.54 -22.25 -41.17
C SER A 154 17.79 -20.92 -41.31
N HIS A 155 17.68 -20.40 -42.53
CA HIS A 155 16.96 -19.16 -42.81
C HIS A 155 15.45 -19.39 -42.75
N VAL A 156 14.95 -20.50 -43.29
CA VAL A 156 13.54 -20.89 -43.20
C VAL A 156 13.14 -21.09 -41.74
N ASP A 157 13.95 -21.80 -40.95
CA ASP A 157 13.71 -22.03 -39.52
C ASP A 157 13.66 -20.73 -38.73
N ALA A 158 14.54 -19.76 -39.04
CA ALA A 158 14.51 -18.45 -38.43
C ALA A 158 13.23 -17.67 -38.76
N ILE A 159 12.77 -17.72 -40.01
CA ILE A 159 11.51 -17.08 -40.43
C ILE A 159 10.31 -17.75 -39.76
N VAL A 160 10.28 -19.09 -39.73
CA VAL A 160 9.21 -19.86 -39.10
C VAL A 160 9.17 -19.56 -37.61
N SER A 161 10.31 -19.61 -36.92
CA SER A 161 10.41 -19.27 -35.49
C SER A 161 9.92 -17.85 -35.20
N LYS A 162 10.31 -16.87 -36.02
CA LYS A 162 9.83 -15.49 -35.90
C LYS A 162 8.31 -15.39 -36.09
N LYS A 163 7.77 -16.10 -37.08
CA LYS A 163 6.33 -16.11 -37.36
C LYS A 163 5.53 -16.81 -36.25
N VAL A 164 6.03 -17.94 -35.75
CA VAL A 164 5.44 -18.68 -34.62
C VAL A 164 5.46 -17.82 -33.36
N ASN A 165 6.57 -17.15 -33.05
CA ASN A 165 6.65 -16.23 -31.92
C ASN A 165 5.67 -15.06 -32.08
N ALA A 166 5.57 -14.47 -33.27
CA ALA A 166 4.60 -13.40 -33.54
C ALA A 166 3.14 -13.86 -33.35
N ILE A 167 2.82 -15.09 -33.76
CA ILE A 167 1.50 -15.69 -33.54
C ILE A 167 1.26 -15.91 -32.05
N ILE A 168 2.22 -16.51 -31.34
CA ILE A 168 2.13 -16.77 -29.89
C ILE A 168 1.97 -15.45 -29.11
N ASP A 169 2.71 -14.41 -29.48
CA ASP A 169 2.63 -13.10 -28.83
C ASP A 169 1.28 -12.43 -29.11
N GLY A 170 0.77 -12.55 -30.34
CA GLY A 170 -0.58 -12.12 -30.69
C GLY A 170 -1.67 -12.86 -29.89
N GLU A 171 -1.54 -14.18 -29.77
CA GLU A 171 -2.46 -15.02 -29.00
C GLU A 171 -2.39 -14.70 -27.50
N LYS A 172 -1.19 -14.54 -26.93
CA LYS A 172 -0.99 -14.10 -25.54
C LYS A 172 -1.62 -12.74 -25.29
N ALA A 173 -1.50 -11.80 -26.23
CA ALA A 173 -2.13 -10.48 -26.11
C ALA A 173 -3.66 -10.60 -26.11
N ALA A 174 -4.23 -11.39 -27.03
CA ALA A 174 -5.66 -11.65 -27.09
C ALA A 174 -6.19 -12.33 -25.82
N ILE A 175 -5.48 -13.35 -25.32
CA ILE A 175 -5.80 -14.04 -24.05
C ILE A 175 -5.72 -13.06 -22.87
N LYS A 176 -4.71 -12.18 -22.82
CA LYS A 176 -4.58 -11.17 -21.77
C LYS A 176 -5.74 -10.18 -21.80
N GLU A 177 -6.16 -9.75 -22.97
CA GLU A 177 -7.33 -8.87 -23.14
C GLU A 177 -8.63 -9.57 -22.74
N ALA A 178 -8.83 -10.81 -23.17
CA ALA A 178 -9.99 -11.63 -22.80
C ALA A 178 -10.05 -11.85 -21.28
N LYS A 179 -8.92 -12.16 -20.63
CA LYS A 179 -8.82 -12.29 -19.17
C LYS A 179 -9.15 -10.98 -18.46
N ARG A 180 -8.66 -9.84 -18.97
CA ARG A 180 -9.01 -8.52 -18.42
C ARG A 180 -10.51 -8.23 -18.53
N LYS A 181 -11.10 -8.50 -19.70
CA LYS A 181 -12.55 -8.33 -19.92
C LYS A 181 -13.37 -9.23 -19.00
N SER A 182 -12.99 -10.51 -18.86
CA SER A 182 -13.66 -11.44 -17.93
C SER A 182 -13.56 -10.93 -16.49
N ALA A 183 -12.38 -10.54 -16.02
CA ALA A 183 -12.19 -10.02 -14.67
C ALA A 183 -13.02 -8.75 -14.41
N LEU A 184 -13.18 -7.87 -15.40
CA LEU A 184 -14.06 -6.71 -15.30
C LEU A 184 -15.54 -7.12 -15.18
N ILE A 185 -15.98 -8.10 -15.97
CA ILE A 185 -17.35 -8.62 -15.92
C ILE A 185 -17.61 -9.30 -14.57
N ASP A 186 -16.67 -10.07 -14.05
CA ASP A 186 -16.77 -10.75 -12.76
C ASP A 186 -16.83 -9.74 -11.61
N ASN A 187 -15.97 -8.72 -11.65
CA ASN A 187 -16.01 -7.61 -10.69
C ASN A 187 -17.32 -6.82 -10.77
N GLU A 188 -17.83 -6.55 -11.97
CA GLU A 188 -19.12 -5.89 -12.18
C GLU A 188 -20.26 -6.70 -11.55
N LYS A 189 -20.32 -8.02 -11.80
CA LYS A 189 -21.34 -8.89 -11.22
C LYS A 189 -21.27 -8.89 -9.69
N ALA A 190 -20.07 -9.09 -9.14
CA ALA A 190 -19.85 -9.09 -7.70
C ALA A 190 -20.24 -7.75 -7.06
N PHE A 191 -19.96 -6.62 -7.74
CA PHE A 191 -20.35 -5.30 -7.27
C PHE A 191 -21.87 -5.12 -7.28
N LYS A 192 -22.54 -5.52 -8.38
CA LYS A 192 -24.01 -5.45 -8.49
C LYS A 192 -24.70 -6.30 -7.42
N GLU A 193 -24.20 -7.51 -7.18
CA GLU A 193 -24.70 -8.42 -6.13
C GLU A 193 -24.52 -7.82 -4.73
N LYS A 194 -23.32 -7.31 -4.42
CA LYS A 194 -23.02 -6.73 -3.10
C LYS A 194 -23.87 -5.50 -2.76
N HIS A 195 -24.20 -4.69 -3.77
CA HIS A 195 -24.93 -3.44 -3.60
C HIS A 195 -26.42 -3.54 -4.00
N GLY A 196 -26.91 -4.72 -4.37
CA GLY A 196 -28.29 -4.93 -4.80
C GLY A 196 -28.71 -4.08 -6.01
N MET A 197 -27.75 -3.78 -6.89
CA MET A 197 -27.91 -2.81 -7.98
C MET A 197 -28.39 -3.49 -9.26
N ASN A 198 -29.35 -2.87 -9.98
CA ASN A 198 -29.79 -3.35 -11.29
C ASN A 198 -28.91 -2.82 -12.44
N ASP A 199 -29.04 -3.40 -13.64
CA ASP A 199 -28.20 -3.01 -14.79
C ASP A 199 -28.35 -1.55 -15.23
N LYS A 200 -29.54 -0.93 -15.09
CA LYS A 200 -29.76 0.50 -15.43
C LYS A 200 -29.11 1.44 -14.42
N GLU A 201 -29.17 1.08 -13.14
CA GLU A 201 -28.51 1.84 -12.06
C GLU A 201 -27.00 1.75 -12.20
N PHE A 202 -26.48 0.56 -12.51
CA PHE A 202 -25.06 0.35 -12.77
C PHE A 202 -24.58 1.14 -13.98
N GLN A 203 -25.33 1.12 -15.09
CA GLN A 203 -25.01 1.96 -16.26
C GLN A 203 -24.99 3.45 -15.94
N SER A 204 -25.95 3.92 -15.13
CA SER A 204 -26.01 5.31 -14.69
C SER A 204 -24.82 5.70 -13.81
N MET A 205 -24.40 4.80 -12.92
CA MET A 205 -23.20 4.97 -12.10
C MET A 205 -21.95 5.01 -12.97
N VAL A 206 -21.79 4.09 -13.92
CA VAL A 206 -20.65 4.06 -14.85
C VAL A 206 -20.61 5.31 -15.72
N ALA A 207 -21.76 5.83 -16.15
CA ALA A 207 -21.84 7.08 -16.89
C ALA A 207 -21.30 8.26 -16.06
N LYS A 208 -21.75 8.40 -14.81
CA LYS A 208 -21.22 9.41 -13.88
C LYS A 208 -19.72 9.24 -13.60
N ALA A 209 -19.26 8.00 -13.46
CA ALA A 209 -17.85 7.71 -13.22
C ALA A 209 -16.96 8.01 -14.44
N LYS A 210 -17.50 7.94 -15.67
CA LYS A 210 -16.77 8.34 -16.89
C LYS A 210 -16.68 9.86 -17.03
N GLU A 211 -17.68 10.59 -16.53
CA GLU A 211 -17.70 12.04 -16.56
C GLU A 211 -16.72 12.65 -15.55
N HIS A 212 -16.56 12.02 -14.38
CA HIS A 212 -15.61 12.45 -13.35
C HIS A 212 -14.26 11.72 -13.49
N THR A 213 -13.22 12.45 -13.92
CA THR A 213 -11.84 11.99 -13.80
C THR A 213 -11.36 12.18 -12.36
N LEU A 214 -10.86 11.13 -11.71
CA LEU A 214 -10.27 11.21 -10.37
C LEU A 214 -9.14 12.25 -10.34
N THR A 215 -9.34 13.30 -9.56
CA THR A 215 -8.32 14.33 -9.31
C THR A 215 -7.46 13.95 -8.09
N LEU A 216 -6.34 14.66 -7.90
CA LEU A 216 -5.49 14.46 -6.72
C LEU A 216 -6.23 14.79 -5.40
N GLU A 217 -7.15 15.76 -5.44
CA GLU A 217 -8.01 16.11 -4.30
C GLU A 217 -8.97 14.96 -3.96
N ASP A 218 -9.55 14.31 -4.97
CA ASP A 218 -10.42 13.15 -4.75
C ASP A 218 -9.65 11.98 -4.13
N ILE A 219 -8.41 11.74 -4.57
CA ILE A 219 -7.54 10.71 -3.98
C ILE A 219 -7.22 11.06 -2.52
N TYR A 220 -6.89 12.31 -2.22
CA TYR A 220 -6.64 12.76 -0.85
C TYR A 220 -7.89 12.58 0.03
N TYR A 221 -9.07 12.88 -0.49
CA TYR A 221 -10.33 12.65 0.21
C TYR A 221 -10.56 11.15 0.47
N LEU A 222 -10.37 10.29 -0.53
CA LEU A 222 -10.53 8.84 -0.39
C LEU A 222 -9.55 8.24 0.63
N MET A 223 -8.28 8.67 0.60
CA MET A 223 -7.25 8.21 1.56
C MET A 223 -7.56 8.63 3.00
N ASN A 224 -8.18 9.79 3.18
CA ASN A 224 -8.51 10.32 4.50
C ASN A 224 -9.94 10.06 4.93
N LYS A 225 -10.77 9.44 4.09
CA LYS A 225 -12.20 9.18 4.38
C LYS A 225 -12.40 8.41 5.69
N ASP A 226 -11.58 7.40 5.95
CA ASP A 226 -11.71 6.60 7.16
C ASP A 226 -11.29 7.40 8.41
N LYS A 227 -10.23 8.22 8.28
CA LYS A 227 -9.79 9.12 9.34
C LYS A 227 -10.84 10.19 9.64
N THR A 228 -11.41 10.82 8.62
CA THR A 228 -12.46 11.84 8.81
C THR A 228 -13.71 11.20 9.40
N THR A 229 -14.10 10.01 8.96
CA THR A 229 -15.24 9.27 9.54
C THR A 229 -14.99 8.91 11.00
N ALA A 230 -13.79 8.43 11.34
CA ALA A 230 -13.41 8.10 12.71
C ALA A 230 -13.36 9.35 13.61
N ASN A 231 -12.83 10.46 13.10
CA ASN A 231 -12.77 11.73 13.81
C ASN A 231 -14.16 12.32 14.03
N VAL A 232 -15.04 12.29 13.02
CA VAL A 232 -16.44 12.74 13.17
C VAL A 232 -17.18 11.86 14.18
N ALA A 233 -16.98 10.53 14.16
CA ALA A 233 -17.60 9.65 15.13
C ALA A 233 -17.09 9.89 16.56
N SER A 234 -15.79 10.15 16.72
CA SER A 234 -15.17 10.42 18.03
C SER A 234 -15.59 11.79 18.56
N ASN A 235 -15.51 12.84 17.73
CA ASN A 235 -15.94 14.19 18.09
C ASN A 235 -17.44 14.24 18.40
N THR A 236 -18.29 13.53 17.64
CA THR A 236 -19.74 13.46 17.95
C THR A 236 -19.97 12.77 19.30
N LYS A 237 -19.23 11.70 19.62
CA LYS A 237 -19.33 11.02 20.92
C LYS A 237 -18.85 11.91 22.06
N GLU A 238 -17.74 12.62 21.88
CA GLU A 238 -17.22 13.58 22.87
C GLU A 238 -18.20 14.74 23.07
N GLN A 239 -18.72 15.33 21.99
CA GLN A 239 -19.73 16.38 22.07
C GLN A 239 -21.01 15.90 22.78
N MET A 240 -21.49 14.69 22.51
CA MET A 240 -22.62 14.12 23.24
C MET A 240 -22.29 13.88 24.71
N LEU A 241 -21.10 13.39 25.03
CA LEU A 241 -20.64 13.18 26.41
C LEU A 241 -20.52 14.51 27.16
N ASP A 242 -19.99 15.53 26.54
CA ASP A 242 -19.86 16.86 27.14
C ASP A 242 -21.21 17.55 27.28
N GLN A 243 -22.12 17.39 26.33
CA GLN A 243 -23.50 17.83 26.48
C GLN A 243 -24.19 17.10 27.64
N MET A 244 -24.00 15.79 27.79
CA MET A 244 -24.52 15.02 28.91
C MET A 244 -23.88 15.40 30.25
N LYS A 245 -22.57 15.64 30.29
CA LYS A 245 -21.87 16.12 31.47
C LYS A 245 -22.32 17.52 31.84
N ASN A 246 -22.51 18.42 30.87
CA ASN A 246 -23.01 19.75 31.12
C ASN A 246 -24.46 19.72 31.61
N MET A 247 -25.31 18.81 31.12
CA MET A 247 -26.65 18.60 31.69
C MET A 247 -26.61 17.99 33.11
N LYS A 248 -25.67 17.07 33.39
CA LYS A 248 -25.50 16.45 34.71
C LYS A 248 -24.85 17.37 35.75
N ASN A 249 -23.91 18.18 35.31
CA ASN A 249 -23.17 19.16 36.12
C ASN A 249 -23.89 20.51 36.16
N MET A 250 -24.94 20.70 35.37
CA MET A 250 -25.87 21.81 35.59
C MET A 250 -26.47 21.57 36.97
N PRO A 251 -26.15 22.42 37.97
CA PRO A 251 -26.69 22.23 39.29
C PRO A 251 -28.21 22.26 39.17
N ALA A 252 -28.90 21.39 39.90
CA ALA A 252 -30.34 21.48 40.10
C ALA A 252 -30.64 22.74 40.93
N SER A 253 -30.31 23.91 40.40
CA SER A 253 -30.49 25.18 41.06
C SER A 253 -30.76 26.24 40.02
N VAL A 254 -31.93 26.87 40.20
CA VAL A 254 -32.27 28.23 39.79
C VAL A 254 -32.83 28.48 38.38
N GLY A 255 -33.43 27.47 37.74
CA GLY A 255 -34.54 27.70 36.81
C GLY A 255 -35.93 27.63 37.47
N GLY A 256 -36.02 27.03 38.66
CA GLY A 256 -37.27 26.69 39.33
C GLY A 256 -37.60 27.49 40.60
N VAL A 257 -36.94 28.63 40.86
CA VAL A 257 -37.29 29.48 42.02
C VAL A 257 -38.24 30.62 41.65
N ASN A 258 -38.63 30.74 40.37
CA ASN A 258 -39.75 31.60 39.96
C ASN A 258 -40.95 30.82 39.39
N SER A 259 -40.98 29.50 39.55
CA SER A 259 -42.16 28.66 39.23
C SER A 259 -42.76 27.95 40.46
N ALA A 260 -42.47 28.46 41.66
CA ALA A 260 -43.30 28.17 42.83
C ALA A 260 -44.67 28.91 42.77
N GLY A 261 -45.05 29.41 41.60
CA GLY A 261 -46.40 29.86 41.27
C GLY A 261 -46.92 29.07 40.08
N SER A 262 -47.80 28.10 40.37
CA SER A 262 -48.66 27.37 39.42
C SER A 262 -47.97 26.73 38.20
N ALA A 263 -47.70 25.44 38.32
CA ALA A 263 -47.41 24.56 37.19
C ALA A 263 -48.57 24.55 36.19
N ASN A 264 -48.49 25.37 35.14
CA ASN A 264 -49.21 25.08 33.91
C ASN A 264 -48.41 24.01 33.16
N LYS A 265 -48.69 22.74 33.51
CA LYS A 265 -48.33 21.58 32.68
C LYS A 265 -48.74 21.89 31.23
N SER A 266 -47.81 21.75 30.28
CA SER A 266 -48.15 21.95 28.87
C SER A 266 -49.23 20.94 28.46
N GLU A 267 -50.02 21.24 27.42
CA GLU A 267 -51.02 20.30 26.91
C GLU A 267 -50.36 18.98 26.49
N ASP A 268 -49.13 19.05 25.98
CA ASP A 268 -48.35 17.87 25.62
C ASP A 268 -48.00 17.02 26.85
N ASP A 269 -47.57 17.63 27.95
CA ASP A 269 -47.28 16.89 29.20
C ASP A 269 -48.52 16.17 29.76
N LYS A 270 -49.71 16.76 29.60
CA LYS A 270 -50.98 16.11 30.00
C LYS A 270 -51.32 14.93 29.11
N ILE A 271 -50.99 14.99 27.82
CA ILE A 271 -51.22 13.89 26.88
C ILE A 271 -50.24 12.75 27.19
N PHE A 272 -48.96 13.05 27.41
CA PHE A 272 -47.97 12.04 27.77
C PHE A 272 -48.28 11.38 29.12
N GLU A 273 -48.68 12.14 30.14
CA GLU A 273 -49.07 11.60 31.44
C GLU A 273 -50.37 10.78 31.36
N SER A 274 -51.32 11.18 30.50
CA SER A 274 -52.51 10.36 30.21
C SER A 274 -52.16 9.05 29.51
N ILE A 275 -51.18 9.04 28.60
CA ILE A 275 -50.76 7.81 27.91
C ILE A 275 -49.99 6.90 28.86
N LEU A 276 -49.10 7.47 29.69
CA LEU A 276 -48.29 6.71 30.64
C LEU A 276 -49.15 6.13 31.78
N GLY A 277 -50.12 6.89 32.29
CA GLY A 277 -51.06 6.44 33.32
C GLY A 277 -52.20 5.56 32.81
N SER A 278 -52.29 5.34 31.49
CA SER A 278 -53.24 4.38 30.90
C SER A 278 -52.70 2.95 30.91
N ASP A 279 -51.38 2.77 31.00
CA ASP A 279 -50.76 1.44 31.00
C ASP A 279 -51.06 0.68 32.31
N ASP A 280 -51.06 1.38 33.45
CA ASP A 280 -51.47 0.82 34.76
C ASP A 280 -52.97 0.44 34.83
N LYS A 281 -53.81 0.99 33.94
CA LYS A 281 -55.25 0.67 33.89
C LYS A 281 -55.59 -0.41 32.86
N LEU A 282 -54.72 -0.66 31.88
CA LEU A 282 -54.89 -1.77 30.94
C LEU A 282 -54.58 -3.12 31.60
N ASP A 283 -53.62 -3.16 32.52
CA ASP A 283 -53.29 -4.38 33.28
C ASP A 283 -54.41 -4.79 34.26
N SER A 284 -55.25 -3.84 34.69
CA SER A 284 -56.44 -4.13 35.53
C SER A 284 -57.70 -4.51 34.74
N MET A 285 -57.66 -4.48 33.41
CA MET A 285 -58.80 -4.82 32.53
C MET A 285 -58.62 -6.15 31.79
N PHE A 286 -57.42 -6.74 31.81
CA PHE A 286 -57.12 -8.04 31.19
C PHE A 286 -56.57 -9.09 32.17
N GLY A 287 -56.64 -8.82 33.48
CA GLY A 287 -56.35 -9.76 34.57
C GLY A 287 -57.60 -10.27 35.27
#